data_AF-D3YCC3-F1
#
_entry.id   AF-D3YCC3-F1
#
_cell.length_a   1.000
_cell.length_b   1.000
_cell.length_c   1.000
_cell.angle_alpha   90.00
_cell.angle_beta   90.00
_cell.angle_gamma   90.00
#
_symmetry.space_group_name_H-M   'P 1'
#
loop_
_entity.id
_entity.type
_entity.pdbx_description
1 polymer ?
#
loop_
_entity_poly.entity_id
_entity_poly.type
_entity_poly.pdbx_seq_one_letter_code
_entity_poly.pdbx_strand_id
1 'polypeptide(L)'
;VDLRQESHGFLNGNAVSWCGERNWANVGKSRQQVLQDEQQRLAEARGQRFQVVIEHKKKRNECIPLAVNAAMSEKELVEQSGARYFRLTDADHVWPAAENIDMFIDFVKKLPADAWFHFHCEAGNGRT
;
A
#
# COMPACT_ATOMS: atom_id res chain seq x y z
N VAL A 1 -10.07 0.22 -3.08
CA VAL A 1 -9.99 -0.53 -1.81
C VAL A 1 -8.63 -1.16 -1.79
N ASP A 2 -7.78 -0.56 -0.99
CA ASP A 2 -6.40 -0.94 -0.84
C ASP A 2 -6.28 -1.93 0.32
N LEU A 3 -5.74 -3.10 0.03
CA LEU A 3 -5.67 -4.23 0.96
C LEU A 3 -4.26 -4.45 1.52
N ARG A 4 -3.32 -3.54 1.25
CA ARG A 4 -1.91 -3.79 1.54
C ARG A 4 -1.61 -3.55 3.02
N GLN A 5 -0.69 -4.29 3.64
CA GLN A 5 -0.21 -3.96 5.00
C GLN A 5 1.16 -3.31 4.95
N GLU A 6 1.96 -3.69 3.97
CA GLU A 6 3.24 -3.08 3.70
C GLU A 6 3.10 -1.57 3.45
N SER A 7 4.06 -0.81 3.97
CA SER A 7 4.15 0.62 3.73
C SER A 7 4.48 0.85 2.27
N HIS A 8 3.72 1.70 1.61
CA HIS A 8 3.77 1.90 0.17
C HIS A 8 3.36 3.32 -0.21
N GLY A 9 3.61 3.70 -1.46
CA GLY A 9 3.20 4.98 -2.01
C GLY A 9 3.87 5.25 -3.33
N PHE A 10 3.99 6.52 -3.69
CA PHE A 10 4.49 6.95 -4.99
C PHE A 10 5.71 7.86 -4.81
N LEU A 11 6.82 7.49 -5.44
CA LEU A 11 8.03 8.31 -5.54
C LEU A 11 8.23 8.74 -7.00
N ASN A 12 8.19 10.04 -7.26
CA ASN A 12 8.19 10.62 -8.61
C ASN A 12 7.13 9.98 -9.55
N GLY A 13 5.97 9.60 -9.01
CA GLY A 13 4.89 8.94 -9.75
C GLY A 13 5.04 7.42 -9.93
N ASN A 14 6.14 6.81 -9.48
CA ASN A 14 6.32 5.36 -9.51
C ASN A 14 5.81 4.74 -8.21
N ALA A 15 4.98 3.71 -8.29
CA ALA A 15 4.56 2.95 -7.13
C ALA A 15 5.76 2.21 -6.52
N VAL A 16 5.94 2.35 -5.21
CA VAL A 16 6.99 1.70 -4.43
C VAL A 16 6.42 1.14 -3.13
N SER A 17 7.12 0.19 -2.54
CA SER A 17 6.83 -0.31 -1.19
C SER A 17 8.12 -0.60 -0.42
N TRP A 18 8.05 -0.44 0.89
CA TRP A 18 9.09 -0.86 1.83
C TRP A 18 8.80 -2.28 2.27
N CYS A 19 9.25 -3.24 1.47
CA CYS A 19 9.04 -4.66 1.72
C CYS A 19 10.17 -5.23 2.59
N GLY A 20 9.78 -5.99 3.62
CA GLY A 20 10.68 -6.88 4.37
C GLY A 20 10.71 -8.27 3.73
N GLU A 21 11.39 -9.23 4.37
CA GLU A 21 11.27 -10.63 3.97
C GLU A 21 9.78 -11.05 3.93
N ARG A 22 9.35 -11.73 2.87
CA ARG A 22 7.95 -12.12 2.61
C ARG A 22 6.93 -10.97 2.56
N ASN A 23 7.38 -9.73 2.30
CA ASN A 23 6.51 -8.55 2.33
C ASN A 23 5.91 -8.27 3.73
N TRP A 24 6.60 -8.70 4.79
CA TRP A 24 6.09 -8.68 6.18
C TRP A 24 6.71 -7.59 7.06
N ALA A 25 7.17 -6.48 6.49
CA ALA A 25 7.80 -5.37 7.24
C ALA A 25 6.92 -4.80 8.38
N ASN A 26 5.61 -5.00 8.28
CA ASN A 26 4.61 -4.45 9.18
C ASN A 26 3.79 -5.51 9.93
N VAL A 27 4.15 -6.80 9.83
CA VAL A 27 3.45 -7.85 10.57
C VAL A 27 3.59 -7.62 12.07
N GLY A 28 2.47 -7.76 12.79
CA GLY A 28 2.39 -7.51 14.24
C GLY A 28 2.17 -6.04 14.62
N LYS A 29 2.23 -5.09 13.67
CA LYS A 29 1.83 -3.69 13.92
C LYS A 29 0.31 -3.53 13.86
N SER A 30 -0.21 -2.62 14.68
CA SER A 30 -1.60 -2.17 14.55
C SER A 30 -1.79 -1.32 13.29
N ARG A 31 -3.04 -1.20 12.81
CA ARG A 31 -3.37 -0.35 11.67
C ARG A 31 -2.83 1.08 11.81
N GLN A 32 -2.93 1.67 13.00
CA GLN A 32 -2.43 3.02 13.24
C GLN A 32 -0.90 3.08 13.10
N GLN A 33 -0.18 2.09 13.62
CA GLN A 33 1.28 2.02 13.50
C GLN A 33 1.72 1.82 12.05
N VAL A 34 0.98 1.04 11.25
CA VAL A 34 1.23 0.88 9.81
C VAL A 34 1.09 2.21 9.07
N LEU A 35 -0.01 2.94 9.29
CA LEU A 35 -0.24 4.21 8.62
C LEU A 35 0.78 5.29 9.03
N GLN A 36 1.21 5.29 10.29
CA GLN A 36 2.25 6.18 10.79
C GLN A 36 3.62 5.86 10.18
N ASP A 37 3.99 4.58 10.11
CA ASP A 37 5.24 4.12 9.48
C ASP A 37 5.27 4.50 7.99
N GLU A 38 4.17 4.31 7.27
CA GLU A 38 4.04 4.71 5.87
C GLU A 38 4.18 6.21 5.67
N GLN A 39 3.44 7.01 6.46
CA GLN A 39 3.51 8.46 6.38
C GLN A 39 4.93 8.98 6.67
N GLN A 40 5.58 8.43 7.70
CA GLN A 40 6.94 8.80 8.06
C GLN A 40 7.92 8.46 6.94
N ARG A 41 7.87 7.26 6.38
CA ARG A 41 8.75 6.84 5.27
C ARG A 41 8.59 7.71 4.03
N LEU A 42 7.36 8.05 3.66
CA LEU A 42 7.10 8.93 2.51
C LEU A 42 7.60 10.36 2.76
N ALA A 43 7.43 10.87 3.99
CA ALA A 43 7.95 12.19 4.36
C ALA A 43 9.48 12.22 4.33
N GLU A 44 10.13 11.21 4.92
CA GLU A 44 11.59 11.07 4.94
C GLU A 44 12.18 10.81 3.56
N ALA A 45 11.43 10.20 2.65
CA ALA A 45 11.92 9.92 1.30
C ALA A 45 12.13 11.19 0.47
N ARG A 46 11.39 12.26 0.71
CA ARG A 46 11.45 13.49 -0.11
C ARG A 46 12.82 14.16 0.03
N GLY A 47 13.46 14.41 -1.11
CA GLY A 47 14.81 15.01 -1.17
C GLY A 47 15.95 14.02 -0.97
N GLN A 48 15.64 12.72 -0.76
CA GLN A 48 16.65 11.68 -0.58
C GLN A 48 16.97 10.94 -1.88
N ARG A 49 18.04 10.14 -1.84
CA ARG A 49 18.40 9.21 -2.92
C ARG A 49 18.34 7.78 -2.38
N PHE A 50 17.58 6.93 -3.05
CA PHE A 50 17.45 5.52 -2.73
C PHE A 50 18.07 4.64 -3.81
N GLN A 51 18.43 3.43 -3.41
CA GLN A 51 18.61 2.31 -4.33
C GLN A 51 17.31 1.51 -4.30
N VAL A 52 16.55 1.54 -5.38
CA VAL A 52 15.25 0.88 -5.49
C VAL A 52 15.42 -0.43 -6.23
N VAL A 53 14.84 -1.49 -5.66
CA VAL A 53 14.85 -2.82 -6.28
C VAL A 53 13.63 -2.95 -7.18
N ILE A 54 13.85 -3.30 -8.44
CA ILE A 54 12.80 -3.72 -9.38
C ILE A 54 12.73 -5.25 -9.31
N GLU A 55 11.61 -5.76 -8.80
CA GLU A 55 11.38 -7.19 -8.73
C GLU A 55 10.89 -7.72 -10.09
N HIS A 56 11.55 -8.77 -10.57
CA HIS A 56 11.18 -9.43 -11.82
C HIS A 56 10.80 -10.88 -11.58
N LYS A 57 9.58 -11.29 -11.96
CA LYS A 57 9.10 -12.68 -11.79
C LYS A 57 9.95 -13.74 -12.52
N LYS A 58 10.63 -13.37 -13.62
CA LYS A 58 11.35 -14.30 -14.51
C LYS A 58 12.82 -13.91 -14.74
N LYS A 59 13.29 -12.84 -14.10
CA LYS A 59 14.65 -12.32 -14.27
C LYS A 59 15.24 -12.01 -12.90
N ARG A 60 16.55 -11.82 -12.85
CA ARG A 60 17.19 -11.31 -11.64
C ARG A 60 16.67 -9.91 -11.34
N ASN A 61 16.44 -9.64 -10.05
CA ASN A 61 16.08 -8.30 -9.60
C ASN A 61 17.15 -7.30 -10.01
N GLU A 62 16.70 -6.12 -10.41
CA GLU A 62 17.54 -4.99 -10.78
C GLU A 62 17.53 -3.96 -9.65
N CYS A 63 18.63 -3.23 -9.48
CA CYS A 63 18.72 -2.16 -8.51
C CYS A 63 19.05 -0.86 -9.23
N ILE A 64 18.18 0.15 -9.10
CA ILE A 64 18.32 1.43 -9.78
C ILE A 64 18.39 2.59 -8.78
N PRO A 65 19.26 3.59 -9.01
CA PRO A 65 19.27 4.79 -8.19
C PRO A 65 18.04 5.66 -8.49
N LEU A 66 17.33 6.09 -7.45
CA LEU A 66 16.20 7.00 -7.54
C LEU A 66 16.44 8.23 -6.66
N ALA A 67 16.54 9.41 -7.29
CA ALA A 67 16.51 10.69 -6.59
C ALA A 67 15.05 11.15 -6.43
N VAL A 68 14.57 11.30 -5.20
CA VAL A 68 13.16 11.54 -4.91
C VAL A 68 12.88 13.04 -4.83
N ASN A 69 12.14 13.55 -5.80
CA ASN A 69 11.70 14.95 -5.85
C ASN A 69 10.29 15.11 -5.27
N ALA A 70 9.43 14.14 -5.55
CA ALA A 70 8.05 14.09 -5.07
C ALA A 70 7.76 12.75 -4.41
N ALA A 71 7.05 12.79 -3.30
CA ALA A 71 6.52 11.64 -2.58
C ALA A 71 5.05 11.90 -2.28
N MET A 72 4.21 10.86 -2.46
CA MET A 72 2.77 10.92 -2.32
C MET A 72 2.24 9.56 -1.81
N SER A 73 1.24 9.59 -0.93
CA SER A 73 0.50 8.38 -0.53
C SER A 73 -0.48 7.94 -1.62
N GLU A 74 -0.88 6.68 -1.61
CA GLU A 74 -1.92 6.22 -2.53
C GLU A 74 -3.26 6.93 -2.30
N LYS A 75 -3.58 7.24 -1.04
CA LYS A 75 -4.75 8.04 -0.69
C LYS A 75 -4.77 9.39 -1.42
N GLU A 76 -3.67 10.15 -1.35
CA GLU A 76 -3.57 11.45 -2.02
C GLU A 76 -3.72 11.31 -3.54
N LEU A 77 -3.11 10.29 -4.15
CA LEU A 77 -3.23 10.05 -5.59
C LEU A 77 -4.68 9.72 -6.00
N VAL A 78 -5.34 8.83 -5.27
CA VAL A 78 -6.71 8.40 -5.55
C VAL A 78 -7.68 9.57 -5.36
N GLU A 79 -7.55 10.33 -4.28
CA GLU A 79 -8.42 11.48 -4.01
C GLU A 79 -8.23 12.60 -5.03
N GLN A 80 -7.01 12.81 -5.57
CA GLN A 80 -6.76 13.75 -6.68
C GLN A 80 -7.48 13.35 -7.98
N SER A 81 -7.75 12.06 -8.20
CA SER A 81 -8.52 11.59 -9.36
C SER A 81 -10.03 11.79 -9.23
N GLY A 82 -10.51 12.26 -8.07
CA GLY A 82 -11.94 12.37 -7.74
C GLY A 82 -12.56 11.06 -7.22
N ALA A 83 -11.77 9.99 -7.11
CA ALA A 83 -12.20 8.73 -6.51
C ALA A 83 -12.10 8.75 -4.98
N ARG A 84 -12.79 7.81 -4.32
CA ARG A 84 -12.73 7.62 -2.87
C ARG A 84 -11.73 6.53 -2.52
N TYR A 85 -11.05 6.71 -1.39
CA TYR A 85 -10.04 5.77 -0.90
C TYR A 85 -10.47 5.08 0.41
N PHE A 86 -10.19 3.79 0.51
CA PHE A 86 -10.40 2.99 1.72
C PHE A 86 -9.28 1.95 1.83
N ARG A 87 -8.70 1.82 3.04
CA ARG A 87 -7.51 1.02 3.33
C ARG A 87 -7.75 0.01 4.46
N LEU A 88 -7.52 -1.25 4.15
CA LEU A 88 -7.38 -2.38 5.08
C LEU A 88 -5.90 -2.79 5.10
N THR A 89 -5.35 -3.04 6.29
CA THR A 89 -3.93 -3.37 6.46
C THR A 89 -3.72 -4.88 6.57
N ASP A 90 -4.06 -5.61 5.49
CA ASP A 90 -3.99 -7.07 5.44
C ASP A 90 -2.59 -7.58 5.08
N ALA A 91 -2.04 -8.41 5.96
CA ALA A 91 -0.72 -9.02 5.79
C ALA A 91 -0.69 -9.92 4.56
N ASP A 92 0.45 -9.93 3.86
CA ASP A 92 0.58 -10.75 2.67
C ASP A 92 0.61 -12.25 2.98
N HIS A 93 0.19 -13.08 2.02
CA HIS A 93 0.21 -14.54 2.07
C HIS A 93 -0.63 -15.22 3.19
N VAL A 94 -1.46 -14.48 3.90
CA VAL A 94 -2.30 -15.00 4.99
C VAL A 94 -3.75 -14.57 4.84
N TRP A 95 -4.64 -15.24 5.58
CA TRP A 95 -6.05 -14.85 5.68
C TRP A 95 -6.18 -13.48 6.37
N PRO A 96 -7.07 -12.58 5.91
CA PRO A 96 -7.34 -11.30 6.58
C PRO A 96 -7.71 -11.48 8.05
N ALA A 97 -7.22 -10.56 8.88
CA ALA A 97 -7.58 -10.56 10.30
C ALA A 97 -9.10 -10.31 10.47
N ALA A 98 -9.71 -10.92 11.48
CA ALA A 98 -11.15 -10.80 11.72
C ALA A 98 -11.59 -9.33 11.84
N GLU A 99 -10.75 -8.49 12.46
CA GLU A 99 -10.99 -7.06 12.64
C GLU A 99 -11.05 -6.31 11.30
N ASN A 100 -10.24 -6.72 10.30
CA ASN A 100 -10.27 -6.11 8.97
C ASN A 100 -11.52 -6.56 8.18
N ILE A 101 -11.98 -7.80 8.38
CA ILE A 101 -13.23 -8.31 7.79
C ILE A 101 -14.42 -7.52 8.34
N ASP A 102 -14.51 -7.37 9.67
CA ASP A 102 -15.59 -6.61 10.31
C ASP A 102 -15.58 -5.14 9.86
N MET A 103 -14.39 -4.53 9.78
CA MET A 103 -14.24 -3.16 9.29
C MET A 103 -14.73 -3.01 7.84
N PHE A 104 -14.45 -3.98 6.98
CA PHE A 104 -14.92 -3.97 5.60
C PHE A 104 -16.44 -4.10 5.51
N ILE A 105 -17.03 -5.02 6.28
CA ILE A 105 -18.49 -5.21 6.34
C ILE A 105 -19.17 -3.90 6.78
N ASP A 106 -18.65 -3.27 7.84
CA ASP A 106 -19.19 -2.00 8.35
C ASP A 106 -19.00 -0.83 7.38
N PHE A 107 -17.96 -0.86 6.55
CA PHE A 107 -17.76 0.10 5.48
C PHE A 107 -18.80 -0.09 4.36
N VAL A 108 -18.99 -1.32 3.87
CA VAL A 108 -19.93 -1.64 2.79
C VAL A 108 -21.36 -1.29 3.16
N LYS A 109 -21.79 -1.56 4.39
CA LYS A 109 -23.15 -1.22 4.88
C LYS A 109 -23.49 0.27 4.80
N LYS A 110 -22.49 1.16 4.72
CA LYS A 110 -22.65 2.62 4.70
C LYS A 110 -22.64 3.21 3.29
N LEU A 111 -22.39 2.39 2.26
CA LEU A 111 -22.22 2.85 0.89
C LEU A 111 -23.55 2.84 0.11
N PRO A 112 -23.68 3.70 -0.91
CA PRO A 112 -24.84 3.68 -1.79
C PRO A 112 -24.86 2.38 -2.62
N ALA A 113 -26.04 1.98 -3.08
CA ALA A 113 -26.23 0.71 -3.78
C ALA A 113 -25.49 0.62 -5.13
N ASP A 114 -25.13 1.77 -5.71
CA ASP A 114 -24.40 1.90 -6.97
C ASP A 114 -22.88 2.08 -6.78
N ALA A 115 -22.36 1.92 -5.55
CA ALA A 115 -20.93 2.02 -5.28
C ALA A 115 -20.14 0.95 -6.05
N TRP A 116 -19.11 1.39 -6.79
CA TRP A 116 -18.16 0.50 -7.44
C TRP A 116 -16.91 0.31 -6.58
N PHE A 117 -16.50 -0.95 -6.40
CA PHE A 117 -15.26 -1.29 -5.71
C PHE A 117 -14.18 -1.72 -6.69
N HIS A 118 -13.01 -1.11 -6.57
CA HIS A 118 -11.79 -1.61 -7.18
C HIS A 118 -10.86 -2.11 -6.07
N PHE A 119 -10.67 -3.43 -5.97
CA PHE A 119 -9.75 -4.04 -5.00
C PHE A 119 -8.38 -4.23 -5.64
N HIS A 120 -7.34 -4.05 -4.85
CA HIS A 120 -5.98 -4.42 -5.25
C HIS A 120 -5.12 -4.74 -4.02
N CYS A 121 -4.07 -5.51 -4.27
CA CYS A 121 -2.94 -5.69 -3.37
C CYS A 121 -1.64 -5.44 -4.17
N GLU A 122 -0.53 -6.06 -3.80
CA GLU A 122 0.70 -5.97 -4.60
C GLU A 122 0.55 -6.66 -5.98
N ALA A 123 0.01 -7.89 -5.99
CA ALA A 123 0.00 -8.73 -7.18
C ALA A 123 -1.38 -8.97 -7.79
N GLY A 124 -2.45 -8.50 -7.13
CA GLY A 124 -3.84 -8.71 -7.57
C GLY A 124 -4.30 -10.18 -7.49
N ASN A 125 -3.80 -10.96 -6.53
CA ASN A 125 -4.05 -12.41 -6.44
C ASN A 125 -4.59 -12.87 -5.08
N GLY A 126 -3.76 -12.92 -4.03
CA GLY A 126 -4.14 -13.61 -2.78
C GLY A 126 -5.11 -12.80 -1.91
N ARG A 127 -4.80 -11.52 -1.71
CA ARG A 127 -5.62 -10.59 -0.92
C ARG A 127 -6.79 -10.01 -1.72
N THR A 128 -6.58 -9.73 -3.01
CA THR A 128 -7.59 -9.21 -3.95
C THR A 128 -8.62 -10.26 -4.30
#